data_AF-A0A1B6I4Z7-F1
#
_entry.id   AF-A0A1B6I4Z7-F1
#
_cell.length_a   1.000
_cell.length_b   1.000
_cell.length_c   1.000
_cell.angle_alpha   90.00
_cell.angle_beta   90.00
_cell.angle_gamma   90.00
#
_symmetry.space_group_name_H-M   'P 1'
#
loop_
_entity.id
_entity.type
_entity.pdbx_description
1 polymer ?
#
loop_
_entity_poly.entity_id
_entity_poly.type
_entity_poly.pdbx_seq_one_letter_code
_entity_poly.pdbx_strand_id
1 'polypeptide(L)'
;QHSGDTAMDSAVQFWDSFVSFTLNGEIQKVSSLPGDTSLNTYIREYAKLKGTKFMCREGGCGACVVSLQFTHPATGQQRVVSVNSCMFPVYACQGFKVTTVE
;
A
#
# COMPACT_ATOMS: atom_id res chain seq x y z
N GLN A 1 -21.44 35.04 34.14
CA GLN A 1 -22.36 34.02 33.57
C GLN A 1 -21.94 33.90 32.11
N HIS A 2 -21.27 32.88 31.59
CA HIS A 2 -21.03 31.46 31.91
C HIS A 2 -19.77 31.09 31.06
N SER A 3 -18.59 30.82 31.62
CA SER A 3 -17.97 29.48 31.83
C SER A 3 -18.15 28.44 30.70
N GLY A 4 -17.02 27.91 30.19
CA GLY A 4 -16.91 26.73 29.28
C GLY A 4 -16.90 27.09 27.78
N ASP A 5 -16.10 26.54 26.86
CA ASP A 5 -15.53 25.19 26.81
C ASP A 5 -14.22 25.12 26.00
N THR A 6 -13.16 24.67 26.66
CA THR A 6 -11.92 24.17 26.08
C THR A 6 -12.13 22.70 25.68
N ALA A 7 -12.71 22.39 24.52
CA ALA A 7 -12.73 21.01 23.99
C ALA A 7 -13.35 20.91 22.58
N MET A 8 -12.70 21.40 21.51
CA MET A 8 -13.15 21.00 20.17
C MET A 8 -12.12 21.04 19.05
N ASP A 9 -10.85 20.73 19.36
CA ASP A 9 -9.77 20.66 18.35
C ASP A 9 -9.17 19.26 18.20
N SER A 10 -9.89 18.21 18.62
CA SER A 10 -9.36 16.84 18.70
C SER A 10 -10.14 15.80 17.88
N ALA A 11 -11.05 16.22 17.01
CA ALA A 11 -11.92 15.29 16.27
C ALA A 11 -12.20 15.66 14.82
N VAL A 12 -11.32 16.43 14.16
CA VAL A 12 -11.23 16.33 12.70
C VAL A 12 -10.32 15.13 12.44
N GLN A 13 -10.91 13.96 12.15
CA GLN A 13 -10.17 12.84 11.57
C GLN A 13 -9.44 13.37 10.33
N PHE A 14 -8.14 13.62 10.49
CA PHE A 14 -7.24 13.93 9.39
C PHE A 14 -7.35 12.75 8.43
N TRP A 15 -7.90 12.97 7.24
CA TRP A 15 -7.75 11.99 6.17
C TRP A 15 -6.25 11.90 5.90
N ASP A 16 -5.62 10.81 6.33
CA ASP A 16 -4.21 10.58 6.01
C ASP A 16 -4.07 10.69 4.49
N SER A 17 -3.39 11.74 4.03
CA SER A 17 -3.18 12.01 2.61
C SER A 17 -2.11 11.08 2.01
N PHE A 18 -1.83 9.97 2.70
CA PHE A 18 -0.78 9.04 2.39
C PHE A 18 -1.19 7.61 2.71
N VAL A 19 -0.57 6.67 2.03
CA VAL A 19 -0.66 5.24 2.32
C VAL A 19 0.64 4.77 2.94
N SER A 20 0.54 3.98 4.02
CA SER A 20 1.66 3.39 4.72
C SER A 20 1.59 1.88 4.66
N PHE A 21 2.66 1.23 4.21
CA PHE A 21 2.75 -0.22 4.09
C PHE A 21 4.18 -0.70 4.30
N THR A 22 4.40 -1.99 4.48
CA THR A 22 5.74 -2.56 4.60
C THR A 22 6.17 -3.18 3.27
N LEU A 23 7.37 -2.89 2.79
CA LEU A 23 8.00 -3.49 1.61
C LEU A 23 9.32 -4.14 2.05
N ASN A 24 9.42 -5.46 1.97
CA ASN A 24 10.62 -6.23 2.39
C ASN A 24 11.12 -5.87 3.80
N GLY A 25 10.20 -5.62 4.73
CA GLY A 25 10.51 -5.24 6.12
C GLY A 25 10.67 -3.74 6.35
N GLU A 26 10.76 -2.92 5.31
CA GLU A 26 10.90 -1.46 5.42
C GLU A 26 9.54 -0.75 5.30
N ILE A 27 9.30 0.25 6.14
CA ILE A 27 8.08 1.05 6.08
C ILE A 27 8.17 2.02 4.90
N GLN A 28 7.16 1.97 4.04
CA GLN A 28 6.97 2.84 2.89
C GLN A 28 5.85 3.83 3.22
N LYS A 29 6.09 5.12 2.96
CA LYS A 29 5.08 6.19 3.07
C LYS A 29 4.86 6.82 1.70
N VAL A 30 3.68 6.60 1.13
CA VAL A 30 3.35 7.01 -0.24
C VAL A 30 2.36 8.15 -0.21
N SER A 31 2.75 9.30 -0.77
CA SER A 31 1.90 10.47 -0.95
C SER A 31 2.22 11.13 -2.29
N SER A 32 1.27 11.91 -2.83
CA SER A 32 1.50 12.76 -4.01
C SER A 32 1.95 12.03 -5.30
N LEU A 33 1.51 10.79 -5.51
CA LEU A 33 1.67 10.06 -6.77
C LEU A 33 0.37 10.10 -7.60
N PRO A 34 0.43 9.86 -8.92
CA PRO A 34 -0.77 9.63 -9.71
C PRO A 34 -1.64 8.52 -9.11
N GLY A 35 -2.96 8.72 -9.05
CA GLY A 35 -3.89 7.79 -8.38
C GLY A 35 -3.94 6.39 -9.01
N ASP A 36 -3.54 6.26 -10.27
CA ASP A 36 -3.43 5.03 -11.05
C ASP A 36 -2.04 4.37 -10.94
N THR A 37 -1.16 4.86 -10.08
CA THR A 37 0.16 4.27 -9.88
C THR A 37 0.04 2.83 -9.39
N SER A 38 0.44 1.87 -10.24
CA SER A 38 0.51 0.46 -9.85
C SER A 38 1.59 0.22 -8.80
N LEU A 39 1.41 -0.83 -7.99
CA LEU A 39 2.40 -1.31 -7.03
C LEU A 39 3.70 -1.69 -7.73
N ASN A 40 3.65 -2.26 -8.93
CA ASN A 40 4.86 -2.55 -9.71
C ASN A 40 5.63 -1.28 -10.09
N THR A 41 4.92 -0.23 -10.53
CA THR A 41 5.50 1.08 -10.82
C THR A 41 6.17 1.64 -9.57
N TYR A 42 5.50 1.58 -8.42
CA TYR A 42 6.06 2.02 -7.15
C TYR A 42 7.36 1.26 -6.79
N ILE A 43 7.30 -0.06 -6.76
CA ILE A 43 8.42 -0.95 -6.41
C ILE A 43 9.66 -0.62 -7.26
N ARG A 44 9.47 -0.49 -8.58
CA ARG A 44 10.59 -0.33 -9.51
C ARG A 44 11.13 1.09 -9.60
N GLU A 45 10.23 2.07 -9.72
CA GLU A 45 10.61 3.44 -10.04
C GLU A 45 10.81 4.30 -8.81
N TYR A 46 10.19 3.98 -7.68
CA TYR A 46 10.27 4.76 -6.44
C TYR A 46 11.12 4.05 -5.38
N ALA A 47 10.81 2.79 -5.06
CA ALA A 47 11.60 1.98 -4.13
C ALA A 47 12.91 1.44 -4.73
N LYS A 48 13.10 1.58 -6.05
CA LYS A 48 14.31 1.16 -6.80
C LYS A 48 14.62 -0.34 -6.73
N LEU A 49 13.61 -1.15 -6.44
CA LEU A 49 13.67 -2.61 -6.41
C LEU A 49 13.27 -3.16 -7.79
N LYS A 50 14.25 -3.60 -8.59
CA LYS A 50 14.06 -3.94 -10.02
C LYS A 50 13.98 -5.44 -10.31
N GLY A 51 13.98 -6.27 -9.27
CA GLY A 51 13.82 -7.72 -9.33
C GLY A 51 12.46 -8.10 -9.90
N THR A 52 11.38 -7.51 -9.37
CA THR A 52 10.02 -7.68 -9.91
C THR A 52 9.90 -7.00 -11.29
N LYS A 53 9.36 -7.69 -12.30
CA LYS A 53 9.46 -7.26 -13.72
C LYS A 53 8.22 -6.55 -14.25
N PHE A 54 8.42 -5.72 -15.27
CA PHE A 54 7.38 -5.25 -16.19
C PHE A 54 7.45 -6.06 -17.48
N MET A 55 6.32 -6.63 -17.91
CA MET A 55 6.20 -7.30 -19.20
C MET A 55 4.83 -6.99 -19.83
N CYS A 56 3.81 -7.81 -19.61
CA CYS A 56 2.48 -7.63 -20.23
C CYS A 56 1.67 -6.43 -19.69
N ARG A 57 1.85 -6.05 -18.41
CA ARG A 57 1.10 -4.97 -17.72
C ARG A 57 -0.43 -5.14 -17.66
N GLU A 58 -0.93 -6.35 -17.89
CA GLU A 58 -2.35 -6.68 -17.87
C GLU A 58 -2.66 -7.92 -17.01
N GLY A 59 -1.66 -8.41 -16.26
CA GLY A 59 -1.80 -9.55 -15.35
C GLY A 59 -1.66 -10.94 -15.96
N GLY A 60 -1.49 -11.07 -17.29
CA GLY A 60 -1.43 -12.39 -17.96
C GLY A 60 -0.12 -13.17 -17.76
N CYS A 61 1.03 -12.51 -17.71
CA CYS A 61 2.34 -13.18 -17.76
C CYS A 61 2.92 -13.66 -16.41
N GLY A 62 2.40 -13.16 -15.28
CA GLY A 62 2.93 -13.47 -13.94
C GLY A 62 4.33 -12.90 -13.59
N ALA A 63 5.03 -12.23 -14.51
CA ALA A 63 6.39 -11.71 -14.26
C ALA A 63 6.48 -10.62 -13.17
N CYS A 64 5.34 -10.09 -12.75
CA CYS A 64 5.20 -9.05 -11.73
C CYS A 64 4.60 -9.55 -10.41
N VAL A 65 4.53 -10.86 -10.19
CA VAL A 65 3.91 -11.42 -8.99
C VAL A 65 4.70 -11.03 -7.74
N VAL A 66 3.98 -10.59 -6.71
CA VAL A 66 4.49 -10.30 -5.36
C VAL A 66 3.58 -10.96 -4.31
N SER A 67 4.10 -11.17 -3.11
CA SER A 67 3.30 -11.64 -1.97
C SER A 67 2.72 -10.45 -1.20
N LEU A 68 1.43 -10.51 -0.87
CA LEU A 68 0.75 -9.60 0.04
C LEU A 68 0.29 -10.35 1.27
N GLN A 69 0.69 -9.85 2.44
CA GLN A 69 0.15 -10.28 3.72
C GLN A 69 -0.71 -9.17 4.33
N PHE A 70 -1.90 -9.55 4.80
CA PHE A 70 -2.86 -8.64 5.43
C PHE A 70 -3.78 -9.36 6.40
N THR A 71 -4.44 -8.61 7.28
CA THR A 71 -5.49 -9.14 8.17
C THR A 71 -6.84 -9.09 7.47
N HIS A 72 -7.48 -10.25 7.32
CA HIS A 72 -8.79 -10.33 6.69
C HIS A 72 -9.85 -9.59 7.54
N PRO A 73 -10.55 -8.58 6.99
CA PRO A 73 -11.35 -7.66 7.79
C PRO A 73 -12.53 -8.33 8.51
N ALA A 74 -13.13 -9.37 7.91
CA ALA A 74 -14.27 -10.05 8.52
C ALA A 74 -13.88 -11.14 9.54
N THR A 75 -12.65 -11.67 9.49
CA THR A 75 -12.27 -12.85 10.30
C THR A 75 -11.12 -12.56 11.26
N GLY A 76 -10.41 -11.44 11.11
CA GLY A 76 -9.23 -11.12 11.90
C GLY A 76 -8.01 -12.02 11.61
N GLN A 77 -8.13 -12.96 10.68
CA GLN A 77 -7.04 -13.88 10.37
C GLN A 77 -6.00 -13.25 9.44
N GLN A 78 -4.73 -13.52 9.70
CA GLN A 78 -3.65 -13.21 8.76
C GLN A 78 -3.82 -14.05 7.50
N ARG A 79 -3.77 -13.41 6.33
CA ARG A 79 -3.81 -14.04 5.01
C ARG A 79 -2.58 -13.63 4.22
N VAL A 80 -2.09 -14.55 3.41
CA VAL A 80 -1.03 -14.31 2.44
C VAL A 80 -1.56 -14.70 1.07
N VAL A 81 -1.46 -13.80 0.10
CA VAL A 81 -1.92 -14.02 -1.28
C VAL A 81 -0.88 -13.52 -2.27
N SER A 82 -0.80 -14.18 -3.41
CA SER A 82 0.01 -13.72 -4.55
C SER A 82 -0.82 -12.83 -5.45
N VAL A 83 -0.29 -11.67 -5.84
CA VAL A 83 -0.97 -10.76 -6.76
C VAL A 83 -0.05 -10.32 -7.88
N ASN A 84 -0.62 -10.03 -9.04
CA ASN A 84 0.06 -9.30 -10.10
C ASN A 84 0.20 -7.83 -9.69
N SER A 85 1.39 -7.40 -9.26
CA SER A 85 1.62 -6.03 -8.80
C SER A 85 1.35 -4.95 -9.86
N CYS A 86 1.38 -5.30 -11.16
CA CYS A 86 1.03 -4.36 -12.23
C CYS A 86 -0.47 -3.99 -12.27
N MET A 87 -1.34 -4.82 -11.68
CA MET A 87 -2.79 -4.60 -11.61
C MET A 87 -3.25 -4.12 -10.23
N PHE A 88 -2.33 -4.03 -9.27
CA PHE A 88 -2.64 -3.66 -7.89
C PHE A 88 -2.28 -2.18 -7.67
N PRO A 89 -3.21 -1.28 -7.32
CA PRO A 89 -2.89 0.12 -7.04
C PRO A 89 -2.03 0.24 -5.78
N VAL A 90 -0.98 1.09 -5.79
CA VAL A 90 -0.14 1.30 -4.59
C VAL A 90 -0.95 1.86 -3.42
N TYR A 91 -1.97 2.67 -3.71
CA TYR A 91 -2.85 3.24 -2.70
C TYR A 91 -3.77 2.20 -2.03
N ALA A 92 -3.87 0.98 -2.56
CA ALA A 92 -4.60 -0.11 -1.92
C ALA A 92 -3.76 -0.89 -0.90
N CYS A 93 -2.48 -0.54 -0.73
CA CYS A 93 -1.55 -1.29 0.14
C CYS A 93 -1.63 -0.90 1.62
N GLN A 94 -2.56 -0.05 2.05
CA GLN A 94 -2.61 0.46 3.44
C GLN A 94 -2.54 -0.68 4.47
N GLY A 95 -1.51 -0.65 5.31
CA GLY A 95 -1.26 -1.62 6.37
C GLY A 95 -0.81 -3.01 5.89
N PHE A 96 -0.61 -3.22 4.58
CA PHE A 96 -0.19 -4.51 4.05
C PHE A 96 1.33 -4.69 4.19
N LYS A 97 1.76 -5.95 4.23
CA LYS A 97 3.16 -6.32 4.04
C LYS A 97 3.34 -6.90 2.65
N VAL A 98 4.18 -6.26 1.86
CA VAL A 98 4.55 -6.65 0.50
C VAL A 98 5.92 -7.30 0.56
N THR A 99 6.05 -8.48 -0.04
CA THR A 99 7.34 -9.16 -0.23
C THR A 99 7.59 -9.34 -1.72
N THR A 100 8.74 -8.87 -2.18
CA THR A 100 9.22 -9.00 -3.56
C THR A 100 10.35 -10.04 -3.65
N VAL A 101 11.09 -10.07 -4.76
CA VAL A 101 12.11 -11.11 -5.04
C VAL A 101 13.51 -10.74 -4.53
N GLU A 102 13.74 -9.46 -4.25
CA GLU A 102 14.98 -8.93 -3.68
C GLU A 102 15.29 -9.54 -2.31
#